data_AF-A0A919MK25-F1
#
_entry.id   AF-A0A919MK25-F1
#
_cell.length_a   1.000
_cell.length_b   1.000
_cell.length_c   1.000
_cell.angle_alpha   90.00
_cell.angle_beta   90.00
_cell.angle_gamma   90.00
#
_symmetry.space_group_name_H-M   'P 1'
#
loop_
_entity.id
_entity.type
_entity.pdbx_description
1 polymer ?
#
loop_
_entity_poly.entity_id
_entity_poly.type
_entity_poly.pdbx_seq_one_letter_code
_entity_poly.pdbx_strand_id
1 'polypeptide(L)'
;MPVVAPLLVTGVAVAFQWVLPALPSQLGFELSDVLIAGASGYGCAGYLRQARSHRGRARAGFIAGCAAAGMWSLANLLFLLTAYGLPHRSGRLVGDILSLAAAVAVPVGLLLLAPPLHGMARFRRLIDVAAVSGATFALTWQFVLLPSLHRMGSGPTALAAAQTLPEVIACAIALVTMAATAGGNSNHALRLLALATVVLAVTALLSLRNGMEGSPWYATGVGGGYVFAAGLMAMASREDMPGGSTASVRRLVASAWVLLAYAPIVGAVAATAVLQLRTGTIGPVVVWVLLGTFSLVLLRQFLTLATVSALAVRLAAQTEELAHQAHHDALTGLPNRAAFYAAGATALTGGERPIMIMLIDLDGFKAVNDTLGHAAGDEVLVAVSARLLAALRPDDVVARLGGDEFAVLLTDVPVQTGIGTAKRVVHSLSEPMRIHSTDVAVGCSIGVTTAAGGADDISALIREADLAMYAAKSHGKGVIRVYEPPRRVVPPPVAVAGTSVAGGSIS
;
A
#
# COMPACT_ATOMS: atom_id res chain seq x y z
N MET A 1 15.47 -1.40 27.66
CA MET A 1 14.38 -1.63 28.65
C MET A 1 13.00 -2.07 28.11
N PRO A 2 12.68 -2.13 26.80
CA PRO A 2 11.29 -2.37 26.36
C PRO A 2 10.79 -3.83 26.51
N VAL A 3 11.67 -4.82 26.69
CA VAL A 3 11.28 -6.25 26.76
C VAL A 3 11.00 -6.73 28.20
N VAL A 4 11.53 -6.02 29.20
CA VAL A 4 11.47 -6.47 30.61
C VAL A 4 10.08 -6.25 31.22
N ALA A 5 9.42 -5.14 30.90
CA ALA A 5 8.09 -4.83 31.43
C ALA A 5 6.99 -5.80 30.92
N PRO A 6 6.91 -6.14 29.62
CA PRO A 6 5.94 -7.12 29.12
C PRO A 6 6.16 -8.52 29.71
N LEU A 7 7.42 -8.96 29.86
CA LEU A 7 7.74 -10.25 30.46
C LEU A 7 7.39 -10.30 31.95
N LEU A 8 7.60 -9.21 32.70
CA LEU A 8 7.15 -9.10 34.09
C LEU A 8 5.63 -9.12 34.22
N VAL A 9 4.91 -8.35 33.41
CA VAL A 9 3.43 -8.33 33.44
C VAL A 9 2.87 -9.70 33.07
N THR A 10 3.45 -10.37 32.08
CA THR A 10 3.06 -11.73 31.69
C THR A 10 3.40 -12.76 32.77
N GLY A 11 4.62 -12.69 33.33
CA GLY A 11 5.06 -13.58 34.40
C GLY A 11 4.22 -13.46 35.67
N VAL A 12 3.87 -12.22 36.06
CA VAL A 12 2.96 -11.95 37.18
C VAL A 12 1.57 -12.51 36.87
N ALA A 13 0.98 -12.22 35.70
CA ALA A 13 -0.33 -12.75 35.35
C ALA A 13 -0.38 -14.29 35.34
N VAL A 14 0.61 -14.94 34.75
CA VAL A 14 0.71 -16.41 34.69
C VAL A 14 0.90 -16.99 36.09
N ALA A 15 1.78 -16.42 36.92
CA ALA A 15 1.92 -16.86 38.31
C ALA A 15 0.59 -16.75 39.07
N PHE A 16 -0.15 -15.66 38.86
CA PHE A 16 -1.45 -15.45 39.49
C PHE A 16 -2.53 -16.43 39.01
N GLN A 17 -2.49 -16.87 37.76
CA GLN A 17 -3.39 -17.91 37.23
C GLN A 17 -3.33 -19.20 38.07
N TRP A 18 -2.15 -19.56 38.57
CA TRP A 18 -1.90 -20.77 39.35
C TRP A 18 -1.95 -20.55 40.86
N VAL A 19 -1.58 -19.35 41.33
CA VAL A 19 -1.55 -19.01 42.77
C VAL A 19 -2.92 -18.63 43.29
N LEU A 20 -3.72 -17.83 42.55
CA LEU A 20 -5.04 -17.38 43.03
C LEU A 20 -5.99 -18.52 43.43
N PRO A 21 -6.11 -19.62 42.66
CA PRO A 21 -6.96 -20.75 43.04
C PRO A 21 -6.45 -21.51 44.27
N ALA A 22 -5.16 -21.42 44.59
CA ALA A 22 -4.55 -22.09 45.74
C ALA A 22 -4.64 -21.26 47.04
N LEU A 23 -4.96 -19.97 46.93
CA LEU A 23 -5.17 -19.11 48.09
C LEU A 23 -6.59 -19.28 48.67
N PRO A 24 -6.78 -18.98 49.96
CA PRO A 24 -8.12 -18.80 50.51
C PRO A 24 -8.93 -17.81 49.68
N SER A 25 -10.20 -18.11 49.42
CA SER A 25 -11.06 -17.36 48.48
C SER A 25 -11.08 -15.85 48.75
N GLN A 26 -11.12 -15.45 50.03
CA GLN A 26 -11.09 -14.06 50.45
C GLN A 26 -9.74 -13.38 50.12
N LEU A 27 -8.62 -14.06 50.40
CA LEU A 27 -7.29 -13.52 50.12
C LEU A 27 -7.04 -13.41 48.61
N GLY A 28 -7.51 -14.40 47.83
CA GLY A 28 -7.44 -14.37 46.37
C GLY A 28 -8.20 -13.18 45.78
N PHE A 29 -9.42 -12.93 46.28
CA PHE A 29 -10.25 -11.78 45.89
C PHE A 29 -9.58 -10.45 46.25
N GLU A 30 -9.13 -10.27 47.49
CA GLU A 30 -8.51 -9.03 47.96
C GLU A 30 -7.23 -8.71 47.17
N LEU A 31 -6.39 -9.72 46.93
CA LEU A 31 -5.13 -9.55 46.19
C LEU A 31 -5.37 -9.18 44.73
N SER A 32 -6.35 -9.79 44.05
CA SER A 32 -6.67 -9.43 42.66
C SER A 32 -7.19 -8.00 42.54
N ASP A 33 -8.12 -7.60 43.42
CA ASP A 33 -8.76 -6.28 43.33
C ASP A 33 -7.76 -5.15 43.63
N VAL A 34 -6.84 -5.35 44.58
CA VAL A 34 -5.75 -4.40 44.87
C VAL A 34 -4.83 -4.22 43.65
N LEU A 35 -4.45 -5.32 42.99
CA LEU A 35 -3.57 -5.27 41.81
C LEU A 35 -4.25 -4.63 40.61
N ILE A 36 -5.51 -4.99 40.35
CA ILE A 36 -6.31 -4.40 39.27
C ILE A 36 -6.49 -2.91 39.54
N ALA A 37 -6.88 -2.51 40.76
CA ALA A 37 -7.06 -1.12 41.15
C ALA A 37 -5.77 -0.30 41.01
N GLY A 38 -4.63 -0.86 41.45
CA GLY A 38 -3.32 -0.22 41.35
C GLY A 38 -2.85 -0.05 39.91
N ALA A 39 -2.91 -1.11 39.09
CA ALA A 39 -2.47 -1.06 37.69
C ALA A 39 -3.35 -0.15 36.83
N SER A 40 -4.68 -0.26 36.95
CA SER A 40 -5.62 0.63 36.24
C SER A 40 -5.52 2.08 36.72
N GLY A 41 -5.34 2.32 38.02
CA GLY A 41 -5.09 3.65 38.57
C GLY A 41 -3.79 4.28 38.03
N TYR A 42 -2.73 3.48 37.92
CA TYR A 42 -1.48 3.90 37.27
C TYR A 42 -1.70 4.25 35.79
N GLY A 43 -2.43 3.41 35.05
CA GLY A 43 -2.79 3.66 33.65
C GLY A 43 -3.61 4.95 33.49
N CYS A 44 -4.55 5.22 34.40
CA CYS A 44 -5.34 6.45 34.44
C CYS A 44 -4.44 7.70 34.49
N ALA A 45 -3.46 7.72 35.40
CA ALA A 45 -2.51 8.83 35.49
C ALA A 45 -1.66 8.98 34.22
N GLY A 46 -1.24 7.87 33.60
CA GLY A 46 -0.51 7.87 32.32
C GLY A 46 -1.33 8.49 31.19
N TYR A 47 -2.58 8.04 31.00
CA TYR A 47 -3.48 8.58 29.98
C TYR A 47 -3.81 10.05 30.22
N LEU A 48 -3.96 10.49 31.46
CA LEU A 48 -4.16 11.91 31.77
C LEU A 48 -2.97 12.77 31.35
N ARG A 49 -1.74 12.29 31.56
CA ARG A 49 -0.53 12.98 31.08
C ARG A 49 -0.52 13.07 29.55
N GLN A 50 -0.82 11.97 28.85
CA GLN A 50 -0.90 11.95 27.38
C GLN A 50 -2.02 12.85 26.83
N ALA A 51 -3.16 12.92 27.51
CA ALA A 51 -4.27 13.79 27.13
C ALA A 51 -3.90 15.28 27.20
N ARG A 52 -3.00 15.67 28.11
CA ARG A 52 -2.52 17.06 28.24
C ARG A 52 -1.55 17.45 27.13
N SER A 53 -0.79 16.49 26.58
CA SER A 53 0.19 16.74 25.51
C SER A 53 -0.40 16.69 24.09
N HIS A 54 -1.61 16.17 23.92
CA HIS A 54 -2.26 16.01 22.61
C HIS A 54 -3.47 16.93 22.44
N ARG A 55 -3.94 17.08 21.19
CA ARG A 55 -5.15 17.86 20.83
C ARG A 55 -6.10 17.05 19.94
N GLY A 56 -7.33 17.55 19.78
CA GLY A 56 -8.33 16.96 18.87
C GLY A 56 -8.71 15.51 19.22
N ARG A 57 -8.83 14.66 18.19
CA ARG A 57 -9.27 13.27 18.31
C ARG A 57 -8.37 12.43 19.22
N ALA A 58 -7.05 12.62 19.15
CA ALA A 58 -6.10 11.91 19.99
C ALA A 58 -6.30 12.26 21.48
N ARG A 59 -6.48 13.54 21.80
CA ARG A 59 -6.82 13.97 23.17
C ARG A 59 -8.12 13.34 23.66
N ALA A 60 -9.17 13.32 22.84
CA ALA A 60 -10.44 12.67 23.19
C ALA A 60 -10.23 11.16 23.46
N GLY A 61 -9.40 10.49 22.67
CA GLY A 61 -9.05 9.09 22.89
C GLY A 61 -8.33 8.83 24.21
N PHE A 62 -7.36 9.67 24.58
CA PHE A 62 -6.69 9.57 25.88
C PHE A 62 -7.61 9.92 27.05
N ILE A 63 -8.52 10.87 26.89
CA ILE A 63 -9.54 11.18 27.90
C ILE A 63 -10.44 9.95 28.11
N ALA A 64 -10.88 9.30 27.03
CA ALA A 64 -11.68 8.07 27.12
C ALA A 64 -10.89 6.93 27.80
N GLY A 65 -9.61 6.75 27.47
CA GLY A 65 -8.74 5.78 28.16
C GLY A 65 -8.52 6.09 29.65
N CYS A 66 -8.34 7.37 29.98
CA CYS A 66 -8.25 7.85 31.37
C CYS A 66 -9.55 7.57 32.14
N ALA A 67 -10.70 7.89 31.55
CA ALA A 67 -12.00 7.63 32.16
C ALA A 67 -12.21 6.12 32.36
N ALA A 68 -11.90 5.30 31.36
CA ALA A 68 -12.02 3.84 31.45
C ALA A 68 -11.17 3.26 32.58
N ALA A 69 -9.88 3.60 32.61
CA ALA A 69 -8.96 3.11 33.62
C ALA A 69 -9.31 3.62 35.03
N GLY A 70 -9.78 4.87 35.15
CA GLY A 70 -10.24 5.45 36.41
C GLY A 70 -11.53 4.80 36.94
N MET A 71 -12.52 4.59 36.06
CA MET A 71 -13.76 3.89 36.44
C MET A 71 -13.47 2.46 36.90
N TRP A 72 -12.58 1.75 36.20
CA TRP A 72 -12.22 0.39 36.57
C TRP A 72 -11.43 0.32 37.88
N SER A 73 -10.50 1.26 38.12
CA SER A 73 -9.78 1.38 39.38
C SER A 73 -10.72 1.63 40.56
N LEU A 74 -11.66 2.58 40.40
CA LEU A 74 -12.65 2.90 41.41
C LEU A 74 -13.62 1.74 41.68
N ALA A 75 -14.04 1.01 40.63
CA ALA A 75 -14.90 -0.15 40.77
C ALA A 75 -14.27 -1.22 41.68
N ASN A 76 -13.00 -1.58 41.42
CA ASN A 76 -12.28 -2.58 42.22
C ASN A 76 -12.03 -2.11 43.66
N LEU A 77 -11.78 -0.81 43.88
CA LEU A 77 -11.68 -0.27 45.23
C LEU A 77 -13.01 -0.37 45.99
N LEU A 78 -14.14 -0.08 45.33
CA LEU A 78 -15.46 -0.22 45.93
C LEU A 78 -15.78 -1.68 46.26
N PHE A 79 -15.43 -2.62 45.37
CA PHE A 79 -15.56 -4.05 45.64
C PHE A 79 -14.78 -4.47 46.89
N LEU A 80 -13.52 -4.03 47.00
CA LEU A 80 -12.69 -4.27 48.18
C LEU A 80 -13.31 -3.70 49.47
N LEU A 81 -13.79 -2.45 49.44
CA LEU A 81 -14.44 -1.81 50.60
C LEU A 81 -15.70 -2.57 51.04
N THR A 82 -16.49 -3.07 50.08
CA THR A 82 -17.69 -3.87 50.41
C THR A 82 -17.34 -5.23 51.02
N ALA A 83 -16.22 -5.84 50.64
CA ALA A 83 -15.77 -7.11 51.20
C ALA A 83 -15.35 -7.00 52.67
N TYR A 84 -14.79 -5.85 53.09
CA TYR A 84 -14.45 -5.56 54.49
C TYR A 84 -15.64 -5.09 55.34
N GLY A 85 -16.88 -5.22 54.85
CA GLY A 85 -18.08 -4.95 55.64
C GLY A 85 -18.38 -3.46 55.88
N LEU A 86 -17.73 -2.56 55.14
CA LEU A 86 -18.07 -1.13 55.20
C LEU A 86 -19.49 -0.92 54.63
N PRO A 87 -20.38 -0.23 55.35
CA PRO A 87 -21.83 -0.33 55.16
C PRO A 87 -22.31 0.54 53.99
N HIS A 88 -22.07 0.13 52.74
CA HIS A 88 -22.69 0.76 51.58
C HIS A 88 -23.33 -0.32 50.70
N ARG A 89 -24.61 -0.64 50.93
CA ARG A 89 -25.42 -1.47 50.00
C ARG A 89 -25.40 -0.92 48.57
N SER A 90 -25.14 0.38 48.40
CA SER A 90 -24.92 1.07 47.12
C SER A 90 -23.52 0.84 46.51
N GLY A 91 -22.49 0.52 47.31
CA GLY A 91 -21.10 0.47 46.85
C GLY A 91 -20.84 -0.63 45.81
N ARG A 92 -21.42 -1.82 46.01
CA ARG A 92 -21.28 -2.94 45.07
C ARG A 92 -21.99 -2.66 43.75
N LEU A 93 -23.23 -2.15 43.80
CA LEU A 93 -24.00 -1.77 42.63
C LEU A 93 -23.29 -0.67 41.82
N VAL A 94 -22.73 0.34 42.50
CA VAL A 94 -21.96 1.41 41.85
C VAL A 94 -20.69 0.83 41.21
N GLY A 95 -20.00 -0.09 41.88
CA GLY A 95 -18.86 -0.80 41.31
C GLY A 95 -19.21 -1.57 40.02
N ASP A 96 -20.34 -2.28 40.01
CA ASP A 96 -20.82 -3.01 38.83
C ASP A 96 -21.11 -2.06 37.65
N ILE A 97 -21.77 -0.92 37.92
CA ILE A 97 -22.05 0.11 36.91
C ILE A 97 -20.76 0.71 36.35
N LEU A 98 -19.80 1.04 37.22
CA LEU A 98 -18.50 1.60 36.82
C LEU A 98 -17.70 0.60 35.98
N SER A 99 -17.71 -0.68 36.35
CA SER A 99 -17.05 -1.75 35.59
C SER A 99 -17.66 -1.89 34.19
N LEU A 100 -18.99 -1.90 34.07
CA LEU A 100 -19.67 -1.96 32.78
C LEU A 100 -19.40 -0.71 31.92
N ALA A 101 -19.40 0.48 32.54
CA ALA A 101 -19.07 1.72 31.85
C ALA A 101 -17.61 1.73 31.36
N ALA A 102 -16.67 1.17 32.14
CA ALA A 102 -15.29 1.00 31.73
C ALA A 102 -15.15 0.07 30.52
N ALA A 103 -15.87 -1.06 30.50
CA ALA A 103 -15.87 -2.01 29.38
C ALA A 103 -16.29 -1.37 28.04
N VAL A 104 -17.17 -0.36 28.08
CA VAL A 104 -17.57 0.42 26.89
C VAL A 104 -16.57 1.54 26.57
N ALA A 105 -16.02 2.20 27.58
CA ALA A 105 -15.11 3.34 27.39
C ALA A 105 -13.76 2.93 26.76
N VAL A 106 -13.23 1.74 27.08
CA VAL A 106 -11.97 1.23 26.49
C VAL A 106 -12.02 1.14 24.96
N PRO A 107 -12.98 0.42 24.32
CA PRO A 107 -13.03 0.34 22.87
C PRO A 107 -13.33 1.68 22.19
N VAL A 108 -14.05 2.60 22.86
CA VAL A 108 -14.22 3.99 22.37
C VAL A 108 -12.88 4.71 22.32
N GLY A 109 -12.08 4.62 23.40
CA GLY A 109 -10.72 5.15 23.43
C GLY A 109 -9.85 4.56 22.31
N LEU A 110 -9.92 3.25 22.11
CA LEU A 110 -9.19 2.56 21.04
C LEU A 110 -9.57 3.07 19.64
N LEU A 111 -10.87 3.24 19.36
CA LEU A 111 -11.34 3.78 18.07
C LEU A 111 -10.90 5.22 17.84
N LEU A 112 -10.91 6.06 18.89
CA LEU A 112 -10.48 7.46 18.81
C LEU A 112 -8.98 7.58 18.57
N LEU A 113 -8.19 6.73 19.20
CA LEU A 113 -6.74 6.67 19.05
C LEU A 113 -6.30 6.03 17.73
N ALA A 114 -7.11 5.14 17.15
CA ALA A 114 -6.85 4.56 15.85
C ALA A 114 -6.93 5.60 14.71
N PRO A 115 -6.17 5.41 13.61
CA PRO A 115 -6.21 6.32 12.46
C PRO A 115 -7.63 6.50 11.92
N PRO A 116 -8.04 7.74 11.61
CA PRO A 116 -9.38 8.03 11.10
C PRO A 116 -9.55 7.43 9.71
N LEU A 117 -10.71 6.82 9.47
CA LEU A 117 -11.10 6.30 8.16
C LEU A 117 -12.22 7.15 7.55
N HIS A 118 -12.17 7.27 6.22
CA HIS A 118 -13.13 8.02 5.41
C HIS A 118 -13.70 7.13 4.30
N GLY A 119 -14.91 7.46 3.83
CA GLY A 119 -15.59 6.77 2.73
C GLY A 119 -15.65 5.25 2.90
N MET A 120 -15.32 4.53 1.82
CA MET A 120 -15.38 3.07 1.74
C MET A 120 -14.53 2.35 2.80
N ALA A 121 -13.42 2.95 3.25
CA ALA A 121 -12.57 2.35 4.28
C ALA A 121 -13.30 2.25 5.63
N ARG A 122 -14.07 3.30 6.00
CA ARG A 122 -14.88 3.29 7.22
C ARG A 122 -15.96 2.23 7.17
N PHE A 123 -16.65 2.12 6.03
CA PHE A 123 -17.71 1.14 5.83
C PHE A 123 -17.18 -0.29 5.92
N ARG A 124 -16.02 -0.59 5.32
CA ARG A 124 -15.36 -1.89 5.46
C ARG A 124 -15.04 -2.25 6.90
N ARG A 125 -14.48 -1.30 7.67
CA ARG A 125 -14.18 -1.54 9.09
C ARG A 125 -15.45 -1.87 9.89
N LEU A 126 -16.58 -1.23 9.58
CA LEU A 126 -17.86 -1.56 10.22
C LEU A 126 -18.29 -2.99 9.90
N ILE A 127 -18.16 -3.44 8.65
CA ILE A 127 -18.47 -4.81 8.25
C ILE A 127 -17.52 -5.81 8.93
N ASP A 128 -16.22 -5.52 8.96
CA ASP A 128 -15.22 -6.36 9.65
C ASP A 128 -15.58 -6.51 11.14
N VAL A 129 -15.89 -5.40 11.83
CA VAL A 129 -16.30 -5.43 13.24
C VAL A 129 -17.60 -6.22 13.44
N ALA A 130 -18.59 -6.05 12.56
CA ALA A 130 -19.85 -6.78 12.64
C ALA A 130 -19.66 -8.29 12.42
N ALA A 131 -18.85 -8.69 11.44
CA ALA A 131 -18.54 -10.09 11.16
C ALA A 131 -17.82 -10.76 12.35
N VAL A 132 -16.80 -10.09 12.89
CA VAL A 132 -16.05 -10.58 14.06
C VAL A 132 -16.90 -10.60 15.33
N SER A 133 -17.81 -9.63 15.49
CA SER A 133 -18.79 -9.63 16.58
C SER A 133 -19.72 -10.83 16.48
N GLY A 134 -20.25 -11.15 15.29
CA GLY A 134 -21.10 -12.32 15.07
C GLY A 134 -20.39 -13.64 15.39
N ALA A 135 -19.14 -13.80 14.97
CA ALA A 135 -18.36 -15.00 15.29
C ALA A 135 -18.03 -15.13 16.78
N THR A 136 -17.62 -14.03 17.41
CA THR A 136 -17.37 -14.00 18.86
C THR A 136 -18.67 -14.27 19.63
N PHE A 137 -19.80 -13.72 19.18
CA PHE A 137 -21.12 -14.00 19.74
C PHE A 137 -21.50 -15.47 19.61
N ALA A 138 -21.24 -16.11 18.46
CA ALA A 138 -21.53 -17.54 18.29
C ALA A 138 -20.76 -18.41 19.30
N LEU A 139 -19.48 -18.11 19.54
CA LEU A 139 -18.67 -18.77 20.56
C LEU A 139 -19.23 -18.51 21.97
N THR A 140 -19.53 -17.26 22.30
CA THR A 140 -20.12 -16.88 23.59
C THR A 140 -21.48 -17.54 23.80
N TRP A 141 -22.32 -17.59 22.76
CA TRP A 141 -23.62 -18.26 22.81
C TRP A 141 -23.43 -19.73 23.16
N GLN A 142 -22.53 -20.43 22.46
CA GLN A 142 -22.35 -21.86 22.62
C GLN A 142 -21.73 -22.26 23.96
N PHE A 143 -20.72 -21.52 24.43
CA PHE A 143 -19.91 -21.92 25.59
C PHE A 143 -20.23 -21.17 26.88
N VAL A 144 -20.88 -20.01 26.80
CA VAL A 144 -21.18 -19.16 27.98
C VAL A 144 -22.68 -19.10 28.22
N LEU A 145 -23.47 -18.69 27.23
CA LEU A 145 -24.90 -18.44 27.42
C LEU A 145 -25.72 -19.72 27.42
N LEU A 146 -25.58 -20.58 26.41
CA LEU A 146 -26.41 -21.77 26.22
C LEU A 146 -26.36 -22.75 27.40
N PRO A 147 -25.19 -23.12 27.98
CA PRO A 147 -25.15 -23.97 29.18
C PRO A 147 -25.82 -23.32 30.39
N SER A 148 -25.83 -21.99 30.44
CA SER A 148 -26.40 -21.24 31.54
C SER A 148 -27.90 -21.04 31.43
N LEU A 149 -28.42 -20.90 30.20
CA LEU A 149 -29.85 -20.86 29.91
C LEU A 149 -30.57 -22.16 30.26
N HIS A 150 -29.89 -23.31 30.20
CA HIS A 150 -30.46 -24.58 30.65
C HIS A 150 -30.56 -24.68 32.18
N ARG A 151 -29.78 -23.87 32.91
CA ARG A 151 -29.73 -23.87 34.39
C ARG A 151 -30.58 -22.79 35.02
N MET A 152 -30.78 -21.66 34.33
CA MET A 152 -31.67 -20.59 34.75
C MET A 152 -33.04 -20.77 34.10
N GLY A 153 -34.13 -20.68 34.87
CA GLY A 153 -35.48 -20.61 34.31
C GLY A 153 -35.71 -19.37 33.40
N SER A 154 -36.96 -19.07 33.08
CA SER A 154 -37.37 -18.03 32.11
C SER A 154 -37.01 -16.55 32.45
N GLY A 155 -36.29 -16.27 33.54
CA GLY A 155 -36.12 -14.92 34.11
C GLY A 155 -34.87 -14.11 33.72
N PRO A 156 -33.62 -14.62 33.81
CA PRO A 156 -32.42 -13.76 33.75
C PRO A 156 -31.74 -13.63 32.37
N THR A 157 -32.43 -13.96 31.27
CA THR A 157 -31.82 -13.98 29.92
C THR A 157 -31.40 -12.59 29.42
N ALA A 158 -32.18 -11.56 29.74
CA ALA A 158 -31.92 -10.17 29.34
C ALA A 158 -30.70 -9.57 30.05
N LEU A 159 -30.47 -9.89 31.33
CA LEU A 159 -29.33 -9.39 32.09
C LEU A 159 -28.01 -10.00 31.59
N ALA A 160 -28.02 -11.30 31.30
CA ALA A 160 -26.87 -11.98 30.69
C ALA A 160 -26.55 -11.42 29.29
N ALA A 161 -27.56 -11.09 28.49
CA ALA A 161 -27.37 -10.43 27.20
C ALA A 161 -26.78 -9.01 27.35
N ALA A 162 -27.26 -8.22 28.32
CA ALA A 162 -26.77 -6.87 28.58
C ALA A 162 -25.30 -6.83 29.02
N GLN A 163 -24.82 -7.88 29.69
CA GLN A 163 -23.42 -8.00 30.12
C GLN A 163 -22.51 -8.55 29.01
N THR A 164 -23.00 -9.43 28.13
CA THR A 164 -22.16 -10.09 27.11
C THR A 164 -21.95 -9.25 25.86
N LEU A 165 -22.96 -8.49 25.42
CA LEU A 165 -22.89 -7.76 24.15
C LEU A 165 -21.76 -6.70 24.11
N PRO A 166 -21.54 -5.88 25.15
CA PRO A 166 -20.43 -4.93 25.17
C PRO A 166 -19.06 -5.61 25.00
N GLU A 167 -18.85 -6.76 25.65
CA GLU A 167 -17.58 -7.49 25.60
C GLU A 167 -17.33 -8.11 24.23
N VAL A 168 -18.37 -8.67 23.60
CA VAL A 168 -18.30 -9.19 22.22
C VAL A 168 -17.89 -8.10 21.24
N ILE A 169 -18.53 -6.93 21.33
CA ILE A 169 -18.24 -5.78 20.46
C ILE A 169 -16.84 -5.22 20.74
N ALA A 170 -16.46 -5.10 22.02
CA ALA A 170 -15.14 -4.62 22.42
C ALA A 170 -14.02 -5.53 21.88
N CYS A 171 -14.19 -6.84 22.00
CA CYS A 171 -13.27 -7.83 21.44
C CYS A 171 -13.14 -7.69 19.92
N ALA A 172 -14.26 -7.55 19.21
CA ALA A 172 -14.26 -7.38 17.76
C ALA A 172 -13.56 -6.10 17.30
N ILE A 173 -13.85 -4.96 17.94
CA ILE A 173 -13.17 -3.68 17.67
C ILE A 173 -11.67 -3.82 17.90
N ALA A 174 -11.27 -4.49 18.97
CA ALA A 174 -9.87 -4.68 19.32
C ALA A 174 -9.12 -5.55 18.31
N LEU A 175 -9.66 -6.72 17.94
CA LEU A 175 -9.05 -7.62 16.95
C LEU A 175 -8.91 -6.96 15.57
N VAL A 176 -9.96 -6.26 15.11
CA VAL A 176 -9.93 -5.53 13.84
C VAL A 176 -8.90 -4.39 13.89
N THR A 177 -8.78 -3.69 15.02
CA THR A 177 -7.78 -2.63 15.20
C THR A 177 -6.36 -3.19 15.25
N MET A 178 -6.14 -4.34 15.89
CA MET A 178 -4.84 -5.03 15.89
C MET A 178 -4.43 -5.45 14.48
N ALA A 179 -5.34 -6.09 13.74
CA ALA A 179 -5.11 -6.51 12.35
C ALA A 179 -4.76 -5.31 11.45
N ALA A 180 -5.45 -4.18 11.63
CA ALA A 180 -5.21 -2.96 10.86
C ALA A 180 -3.89 -2.24 11.21
N THR A 181 -3.33 -2.47 12.40
CA THR A 181 -2.14 -1.74 12.88
C THR A 181 -0.85 -2.55 12.80
N ALA A 182 -0.88 -3.78 12.28
CA ALA A 182 0.20 -4.77 12.32
C ALA A 182 1.47 -4.46 11.47
N GLY A 183 1.42 -3.51 10.54
CA GLY A 183 2.51 -3.24 9.60
C GLY A 183 3.61 -2.25 10.03
N GLY A 184 3.46 -1.52 11.15
CA GLY A 184 4.38 -0.44 11.55
C GLY A 184 4.87 -0.54 13.00
N ASN A 185 6.18 -0.33 13.23
CA ASN A 185 6.79 -0.29 14.58
C ASN A 185 6.19 0.81 15.47
N SER A 186 5.60 1.85 14.88
CA SER A 186 5.03 3.01 15.57
C SER A 186 3.70 2.74 16.28
N ASN A 187 3.08 1.55 16.11
CA ASN A 187 1.72 1.28 16.61
C ASN A 187 1.69 0.41 17.88
N HIS A 188 2.80 0.29 18.60
CA HIS A 188 2.92 -0.66 19.72
C HIS A 188 1.92 -0.37 20.86
N ALA A 189 1.79 0.89 21.27
CA ALA A 189 0.83 1.33 22.28
C ALA A 189 -0.63 0.98 21.93
N LEU A 190 -1.03 1.19 20.67
CA LEU A 190 -2.36 0.81 20.15
C LEU A 190 -2.58 -0.70 20.19
N ARG A 191 -1.55 -1.49 19.87
CA ARG A 191 -1.62 -2.96 19.93
C ARG A 191 -1.69 -3.47 21.36
N LEU A 192 -0.95 -2.87 22.29
CA LEU A 192 -1.04 -3.21 23.71
C LEU A 192 -2.43 -2.91 24.26
N LEU A 193 -3.00 -1.75 23.93
CA LEU A 193 -4.36 -1.40 24.36
C LEU A 193 -5.40 -2.33 23.74
N ALA A 194 -5.28 -2.67 22.45
CA ALA A 194 -6.18 -3.61 21.82
C ALA A 194 -6.03 -5.03 22.39
N LEU A 195 -4.81 -5.50 22.65
CA LEU A 195 -4.58 -6.78 23.33
C LEU A 195 -5.19 -6.78 24.74
N ALA A 196 -5.02 -5.69 25.50
CA ALA A 196 -5.65 -5.53 26.80
C ALA A 196 -7.18 -5.63 26.71
N THR A 197 -7.77 -5.05 25.68
CA THR A 197 -9.23 -5.09 25.42
C THR A 197 -9.70 -6.51 25.10
N VAL A 198 -8.95 -7.26 24.27
CA VAL A 198 -9.26 -8.67 23.97
C VAL A 198 -9.17 -9.52 25.22
N VAL A 199 -8.08 -9.40 25.98
CA VAL A 199 -7.89 -10.15 27.24
C VAL A 199 -9.01 -9.82 28.21
N LEU A 200 -9.35 -8.54 28.37
CA LEU A 200 -10.43 -8.09 29.25
C LEU A 200 -11.77 -8.72 28.86
N ALA A 201 -12.15 -8.62 27.58
CA ALA A 201 -13.42 -9.14 27.09
C ALA A 201 -13.53 -10.66 27.26
N VAL A 202 -12.49 -11.42 26.89
CA VAL A 202 -12.46 -12.87 27.08
C VAL A 202 -12.55 -13.22 28.57
N THR A 203 -11.80 -12.51 29.42
CA THR A 203 -11.80 -12.72 30.87
C THR A 203 -13.18 -12.43 31.45
N ALA A 204 -13.85 -11.36 31.04
CA ALA A 204 -15.20 -11.01 31.47
C ALA A 204 -16.24 -12.07 31.10
N LEU A 205 -16.17 -12.61 29.88
CA LEU A 205 -17.05 -13.69 29.43
C LEU A 205 -16.81 -15.00 30.21
N LEU A 206 -15.57 -15.33 30.54
CA LEU A 206 -15.23 -16.48 31.38
C LEU A 206 -15.68 -16.28 32.84
N SER A 207 -15.51 -15.07 33.39
CA SER A 207 -16.01 -14.72 34.73
C SER A 207 -17.52 -14.86 34.82
N LEU A 208 -18.24 -14.40 33.79
CA LEU A 208 -19.69 -14.57 33.70
C LEU A 208 -20.07 -16.05 33.68
N ARG A 209 -19.40 -16.86 32.84
CA ARG A 209 -19.62 -18.30 32.78
C ARG A 209 -19.42 -18.96 34.14
N ASN A 210 -18.30 -18.69 34.80
CA ASN A 210 -17.94 -19.30 36.08
C ASN A 210 -18.93 -18.88 37.18
N GLY A 211 -19.29 -17.59 37.23
CA GLY A 211 -20.30 -17.08 38.16
C GLY A 211 -21.66 -17.79 38.01
N MET A 212 -22.04 -18.10 36.77
CA MET A 212 -23.26 -18.87 36.47
C MET A 212 -23.15 -20.35 36.82
N GLU A 213 -21.93 -20.89 36.88
CA GLU A 213 -21.61 -22.24 37.36
C GLU A 213 -21.49 -22.32 38.89
N GLY A 214 -21.71 -21.21 39.60
CA GLY A 214 -21.57 -21.12 41.06
C GLY A 214 -20.11 -21.06 41.53
N SER A 215 -19.16 -20.90 40.61
CA SER A 215 -17.74 -20.78 40.92
C SER A 215 -17.27 -19.34 40.71
N PRO A 216 -16.89 -18.61 41.76
CA PRO A 216 -16.47 -17.23 41.59
C PRO A 216 -15.19 -17.13 40.75
N TRP A 217 -15.07 -16.03 40.00
CA TRP A 217 -13.96 -15.80 39.06
C TRP A 217 -12.57 -15.79 39.74
N TYR A 218 -12.50 -15.35 41.00
CA TYR A 218 -11.27 -15.33 41.80
C TYR A 218 -10.85 -16.73 42.28
N ALA A 219 -11.76 -17.72 42.31
CA ALA A 219 -11.47 -19.09 42.70
C ALA A 219 -11.06 -20.01 41.51
N THR A 220 -11.14 -19.49 40.28
CA THR A 220 -10.97 -20.27 39.03
C THR A 220 -9.76 -19.85 38.20
N GLY A 221 -8.93 -18.95 38.74
CA GLY A 221 -7.73 -18.42 38.08
C GLY A 221 -8.02 -17.33 37.03
N VAL A 222 -9.29 -17.07 36.72
CA VAL A 222 -9.73 -16.04 35.76
C VAL A 222 -9.26 -14.64 36.18
N GLY A 223 -9.10 -14.39 37.48
CA GLY A 223 -8.53 -13.15 38.01
C GLY A 223 -7.16 -12.77 37.42
N GLY A 224 -6.33 -13.75 37.02
CA GLY A 224 -5.05 -13.49 36.36
C GLY A 224 -5.20 -12.73 35.04
N GLY A 225 -6.28 -13.00 34.29
CA GLY A 225 -6.59 -12.30 33.04
C GLY A 225 -6.92 -10.81 33.26
N TYR A 226 -7.63 -10.47 34.33
CA TYR A 226 -7.92 -9.07 34.67
C TYR A 226 -6.65 -8.32 35.08
N VAL A 227 -5.80 -8.94 35.91
CA VAL A 227 -4.49 -8.37 36.28
C VAL A 227 -3.62 -8.14 35.04
N PHE A 228 -3.62 -9.11 34.10
CA PHE A 228 -2.88 -8.99 32.84
C PHE A 228 -3.38 -7.83 31.98
N ALA A 229 -4.70 -7.73 31.79
CA ALA A 229 -5.31 -6.64 31.04
C ALA A 229 -5.01 -5.27 31.65
N ALA A 230 -5.08 -5.15 32.99
CA ALA A 230 -4.75 -3.91 33.70
C ALA A 230 -3.26 -3.53 33.51
N GLY A 231 -2.35 -4.51 33.56
CA GLY A 231 -0.93 -4.31 33.28
C GLY A 231 -0.66 -3.86 31.84
N LEU A 232 -1.33 -4.47 30.86
CA LEU A 232 -1.22 -4.08 29.44
C LEU A 232 -1.73 -2.64 29.21
N MET A 233 -2.85 -2.24 29.82
CA MET A 233 -3.32 -0.85 29.75
C MET A 233 -2.33 0.12 30.40
N ALA A 234 -1.79 -0.23 31.56
CA ALA A 234 -0.78 0.56 32.24
C ALA A 234 0.46 0.78 31.37
N MET A 235 0.93 -0.27 30.69
CA MET A 235 2.06 -0.17 29.74
C MET A 235 1.71 0.69 28.52
N ALA A 236 0.54 0.45 27.90
CA ALA A 236 0.05 1.25 26.78
C ALA A 236 -0.02 2.76 27.10
N SER A 237 -0.30 3.11 28.36
CA SER A 237 -0.34 4.51 28.83
C SER A 237 1.02 5.20 28.90
N ARG A 238 2.13 4.49 28.74
CA ARG A 238 3.50 5.04 28.80
C ARG A 238 4.20 5.15 27.46
N GLU A 239 3.67 4.48 26.45
CA GLU A 239 4.31 4.44 25.15
C GLU A 239 3.85 5.60 24.27
N ASP A 240 4.78 6.07 23.44
CA ASP A 240 4.49 7.10 22.45
C ASP A 240 3.55 6.53 21.38
N MET A 241 2.44 7.22 21.20
CA MET A 241 1.45 6.85 20.19
C MET A 241 1.94 7.26 18.80
N PRO A 242 1.53 6.53 17.75
CA PRO A 242 2.05 6.74 16.40
C PRO A 242 1.83 8.18 15.93
N GLY A 243 2.92 8.93 15.74
CA GLY A 243 2.97 10.00 14.76
C GLY A 243 2.79 9.37 13.38
N GLY A 244 1.96 9.97 12.52
CA GLY A 244 1.49 9.40 11.26
C GLY A 244 2.61 8.88 10.35
N SER A 245 3.05 7.64 10.57
CA SER A 245 4.01 6.96 9.73
C SER A 245 3.23 6.21 8.66
N THR A 246 3.45 6.61 7.42
CA THR A 246 2.99 5.91 6.23
C THR A 246 3.64 4.53 6.20
N ALA A 247 2.94 3.52 6.71
CA ALA A 247 3.38 2.14 6.58
C ALA A 247 3.62 1.83 5.09
N SER A 248 4.81 1.35 4.75
CA SER A 248 5.13 0.99 3.37
C SER A 248 4.17 -0.09 2.87
N VAL A 249 3.59 0.12 1.68
CA VAL A 249 2.58 -0.77 1.05
C VAL A 249 3.01 -2.24 1.08
N ARG A 250 4.32 -2.51 0.94
CA ARG A 250 4.92 -3.86 0.99
C ARG A 250 4.72 -4.60 2.32
N ARG A 251 4.55 -3.89 3.45
CA ARG A 251 4.36 -4.50 4.79
C ARG A 251 2.90 -4.85 5.11
N LEU A 252 1.93 -4.27 4.39
CA LEU A 252 0.50 -4.54 4.60
C LEU A 252 0.06 -5.88 3.99
N VAL A 253 0.68 -6.31 2.89
CA VAL A 253 0.28 -7.52 2.15
C VAL A 253 0.88 -8.82 2.73
N ALA A 254 2.03 -8.74 3.41
CA ALA A 254 2.77 -9.93 3.89
C ALA A 254 2.55 -10.25 5.38
N SER A 255 1.66 -9.54 6.06
CA SER A 255 1.52 -9.64 7.51
C SER A 255 0.51 -10.73 7.90
N ALA A 256 1.00 -11.82 8.50
CA ALA A 256 0.15 -12.87 9.10
C ALA A 256 -0.87 -12.33 10.12
N TRP A 257 -0.61 -11.15 10.69
CA TRP A 257 -1.52 -10.49 11.64
C TRP A 257 -2.87 -10.08 11.04
N VAL A 258 -2.97 -9.92 9.71
CA VAL A 258 -4.26 -9.63 9.07
C VAL A 258 -5.25 -10.79 9.29
N LEU A 259 -4.75 -12.01 9.47
CA LEU A 259 -5.56 -13.19 9.75
C LEU A 259 -6.11 -13.21 11.18
N LEU A 260 -5.56 -12.41 12.10
CA LEU A 260 -5.97 -12.40 13.51
C LEU A 260 -7.47 -12.05 13.67
N ALA A 261 -7.97 -11.11 12.86
CA ALA A 261 -9.39 -10.75 12.88
C ALA A 261 -10.31 -11.90 12.45
N TYR A 262 -9.79 -12.87 11.68
CA TYR A 262 -10.55 -14.05 11.24
C TYR A 262 -10.46 -15.23 12.21
N ALA A 263 -9.59 -15.17 13.24
CA ALA A 263 -9.44 -16.24 14.20
C ALA A 263 -10.75 -16.61 14.93
N PRO A 264 -11.60 -15.67 15.40
CA PRO A 264 -12.89 -16.02 15.98
C PRO A 264 -13.84 -16.69 14.99
N ILE A 265 -13.78 -16.31 13.70
CA ILE A 265 -14.63 -16.90 12.65
C ILE A 265 -14.24 -18.37 12.43
N VAL A 266 -12.94 -18.64 12.26
CA VAL A 266 -12.42 -20.00 12.13
C VAL A 266 -12.72 -20.82 13.39
N GLY A 267 -12.52 -20.23 14.57
CA GLY A 267 -12.83 -20.86 15.85
C GLY A 267 -14.30 -21.21 16.01
N ALA A 268 -15.22 -20.32 15.64
CA ALA A 268 -16.66 -20.54 15.70
C ALA A 268 -17.11 -21.68 14.77
N VAL A 269 -16.61 -21.69 13.53
CA VAL A 269 -16.90 -22.75 12.57
C VAL A 269 -16.33 -24.09 13.05
N ALA A 270 -15.07 -24.13 13.49
CA ALA A 270 -14.43 -25.35 13.99
C ALA A 270 -15.12 -25.89 15.24
N ALA A 271 -15.45 -25.03 16.20
CA ALA A 271 -16.18 -25.41 17.40
C ALA A 271 -17.55 -26.00 17.05
N THR A 272 -18.30 -25.35 16.15
CA THR A 272 -19.61 -25.82 15.69
C THR A 272 -19.50 -27.16 14.98
N ALA A 273 -18.49 -27.36 14.12
CA ALA A 273 -18.23 -28.62 13.44
C ALA A 273 -17.91 -29.75 14.43
N VAL A 274 -17.03 -29.50 15.40
CA VAL A 274 -16.70 -30.48 16.46
C VAL A 274 -17.93 -30.85 17.28
N LEU A 275 -18.77 -29.86 17.63
CA LEU A 275 -20.00 -30.11 18.35
C LEU A 275 -20.99 -30.92 17.52
N GLN A 276 -21.17 -30.60 16.24
CA GLN A 276 -22.02 -31.39 15.33
C GLN A 276 -21.57 -32.84 15.25
N LEU A 277 -20.25 -33.10 15.18
CA LEU A 277 -19.71 -34.46 15.16
C LEU A 277 -19.92 -35.21 16.49
N ARG A 278 -19.98 -34.50 17.62
CA ARG A 278 -20.17 -35.10 18.95
C ARG A 278 -21.62 -35.30 19.33
N THR A 279 -22.49 -34.33 19.03
CA THR A 279 -23.89 -34.28 19.50
C THR A 279 -24.91 -34.53 18.40
N GLY A 280 -24.49 -34.55 17.12
CA GLY A 280 -25.37 -34.71 15.97
C GLY A 280 -26.30 -33.52 15.70
N THR A 281 -26.22 -32.43 16.48
CA THR A 281 -27.16 -31.31 16.43
C THR A 281 -26.46 -29.95 16.48
N ILE A 282 -26.96 -28.99 15.69
CA ILE A 282 -26.54 -27.59 15.73
C ILE A 282 -27.71 -26.73 16.21
N GLY A 283 -27.47 -25.88 17.21
CA GLY A 283 -28.48 -24.95 17.70
C GLY A 283 -28.86 -23.91 16.63
N PRO A 284 -30.15 -23.57 16.46
CA PRO A 284 -30.61 -22.68 15.39
C PRO A 284 -30.01 -21.28 15.46
N VAL A 285 -29.77 -20.77 16.67
CA VAL A 285 -29.14 -19.46 16.89
C VAL A 285 -27.72 -19.42 16.28
N VAL A 286 -26.93 -20.48 16.48
CA VAL A 286 -25.56 -20.55 15.93
C VAL A 286 -25.60 -20.59 14.41
N VAL A 287 -26.53 -21.34 13.81
CA VAL A 287 -26.69 -21.40 12.35
C VAL A 287 -26.97 -20.01 11.77
N TRP A 288 -27.97 -19.30 12.29
CA TRP A 288 -28.33 -17.98 11.77
C TRP A 288 -27.23 -16.94 11.98
N VAL A 289 -26.57 -16.96 13.13
CA VAL A 289 -25.43 -16.06 13.40
C VAL A 289 -24.27 -16.34 12.43
N LEU A 290 -23.91 -17.61 12.21
CA LEU A 290 -22.83 -17.97 11.29
C LEU A 290 -23.18 -17.64 9.83
N LEU A 291 -24.43 -17.84 9.40
CA LEU A 291 -24.90 -17.43 8.07
C LEU A 291 -24.83 -15.91 7.89
N GLY A 292 -25.22 -15.14 8.91
CA GLY A 292 -25.09 -13.69 8.93
C GLY A 292 -23.62 -13.24 8.85
N THR A 293 -22.75 -13.82 9.68
CA THR A 293 -21.30 -13.57 9.64
C THR A 293 -20.70 -13.93 8.28
N PHE A 294 -21.08 -15.06 7.70
CA PHE A 294 -20.60 -15.48 6.38
C PHE A 294 -21.03 -14.49 5.29
N SER A 295 -22.28 -14.01 5.33
CA SER A 295 -22.80 -13.00 4.40
C SER A 295 -22.05 -11.67 4.51
N LEU A 296 -21.71 -11.24 5.74
CA LEU A 296 -20.90 -10.04 5.98
C LEU A 296 -19.47 -10.22 5.44
N VAL A 297 -18.86 -11.39 5.61
CA VAL A 297 -17.53 -11.70 5.06
C VAL A 297 -17.56 -11.68 3.52
N LEU A 298 -18.60 -12.26 2.90
CA LEU A 298 -18.77 -12.22 1.45
C LEU A 298 -18.96 -10.79 0.93
N LEU A 299 -19.82 -10.00 1.57
CA LEU A 299 -20.02 -8.59 1.23
C LEU A 299 -18.69 -7.82 1.32
N ARG A 300 -17.93 -8.02 2.41
CA ARG A 300 -16.61 -7.44 2.60
C ARG A 300 -15.63 -7.86 1.51
N GLN A 301 -15.64 -9.13 1.10
CA GLN A 301 -14.75 -9.63 0.05
C GLN A 301 -15.12 -9.04 -1.32
N PHE A 302 -16.41 -8.95 -1.63
CA PHE A 302 -16.91 -8.31 -2.85
C PHE A 302 -16.48 -6.84 -2.92
N LEU A 303 -16.68 -6.07 -1.84
CA LEU A 303 -16.28 -4.66 -1.78
C LEU A 303 -14.77 -4.49 -1.95
N THR A 304 -13.97 -5.42 -1.41
CA THR A 304 -12.51 -5.41 -1.56
C THR A 304 -12.13 -5.65 -3.02
N LEU A 305 -12.70 -6.68 -3.64
CA LEU A 305 -12.47 -7.03 -5.05
C LEU A 305 -12.86 -5.87 -5.98
N ALA A 306 -14.02 -5.25 -5.77
CA ALA A 306 -14.49 -4.11 -6.56
C ALA A 306 -13.54 -2.90 -6.51
N THR A 307 -12.84 -2.69 -5.40
CA THR A 307 -11.83 -1.61 -5.31
C THR A 307 -10.49 -2.01 -5.89
N VAL A 308 -10.09 -3.28 -5.75
CA VAL A 308 -8.88 -3.78 -6.41
C VAL A 308 -9.03 -3.70 -7.92
N SER A 309 -10.18 -4.09 -8.47
CA SER A 309 -10.45 -3.98 -9.91
C SER A 309 -10.49 -2.53 -10.38
N ALA A 310 -11.17 -1.64 -9.65
CA ALA A 310 -11.18 -0.22 -9.97
C ALA A 310 -9.78 0.42 -9.94
N LEU A 311 -8.93 0.01 -8.99
CA LEU A 311 -7.54 0.44 -8.93
C LEU A 311 -6.72 -0.11 -10.11
N ALA A 312 -6.91 -1.38 -10.46
CA ALA A 312 -6.22 -2.02 -11.56
C ALA A 312 -6.53 -1.34 -12.91
N VAL A 313 -7.80 -1.00 -13.16
CA VAL A 313 -8.21 -0.25 -14.37
C VAL A 313 -7.56 1.13 -14.42
N ARG A 314 -7.53 1.86 -13.30
CA ARG A 314 -6.87 3.17 -13.24
C ARG A 314 -5.37 3.08 -13.48
N LEU A 315 -4.73 2.06 -12.90
CA LEU A 315 -3.30 1.83 -13.09
C LEU A 315 -3.01 1.50 -14.55
N ALA A 316 -3.82 0.64 -15.19
CA ALA A 316 -3.67 0.32 -16.61
C ALA A 316 -3.78 1.56 -17.51
N ALA A 317 -4.80 2.41 -17.28
CA ALA A 317 -4.95 3.65 -18.03
C ALA A 317 -3.77 4.63 -17.81
N GLN A 318 -3.25 4.73 -16.58
CA GLN A 318 -2.06 5.54 -16.30
C GLN A 318 -0.80 4.99 -16.96
N THR A 319 -0.63 3.67 -17.02
CA THR A 319 0.51 3.06 -17.71
C THR A 319 0.45 3.25 -19.21
N GLU A 320 -0.75 3.23 -19.79
CA GLU A 320 -0.95 3.49 -21.23
C GLU A 320 -0.63 4.95 -21.59
N GLU A 321 -1.09 5.91 -20.78
CA GLU A 321 -0.76 7.33 -20.95
C GLU A 321 0.75 7.57 -20.83
N LEU A 322 1.40 6.97 -19.82
CA LEU A 322 2.85 7.07 -19.65
C LEU A 322 3.61 6.41 -20.82
N ALA A 323 3.12 5.30 -21.36
CA ALA A 323 3.70 4.67 -22.54
C ALA A 323 3.56 5.55 -23.78
N HIS A 324 2.39 6.19 -23.99
CA HIS A 324 2.18 7.12 -25.09
C HIS A 324 3.12 8.33 -25.01
N GLN A 325 3.25 8.94 -23.83
CA GLN A 325 4.20 10.04 -23.57
C GLN A 325 5.67 9.60 -23.70
N ALA A 326 5.99 8.35 -23.39
CA ALA A 326 7.35 7.83 -23.52
C ALA A 326 7.79 7.63 -24.99
N HIS A 327 6.86 7.52 -25.93
CA HIS A 327 7.14 7.20 -27.34
C HIS A 327 6.75 8.27 -28.36
N HIS A 328 5.97 9.30 -27.98
CA HIS A 328 5.55 10.38 -28.90
C HIS A 328 6.01 11.76 -28.43
N ASP A 329 6.21 12.67 -29.38
CA ASP A 329 6.45 14.09 -29.14
C ASP A 329 5.12 14.81 -28.88
N ALA A 330 5.00 15.49 -27.74
CA ALA A 330 3.74 16.07 -27.28
C ALA A 330 3.22 17.22 -28.14
N LEU A 331 4.08 17.87 -28.93
CA LEU A 331 3.68 18.98 -29.81
C LEU A 331 3.20 18.46 -31.17
N THR A 332 3.96 17.56 -31.79
CA THR A 332 3.74 17.14 -33.18
C THR A 332 2.96 15.83 -33.31
N GLY A 333 2.85 15.03 -32.23
CA GLY A 333 2.27 13.70 -32.24
C GLY A 333 3.13 12.62 -32.92
N LEU A 334 4.24 13.01 -33.55
CA LEU A 334 5.19 12.08 -34.16
C LEU A 334 5.88 11.22 -33.10
N PRO A 335 6.37 10.02 -33.45
CA PRO A 335 7.37 9.31 -32.68
C PRO A 335 8.48 10.24 -32.14
N ASN A 336 8.85 10.07 -30.89
CA ASN A 336 9.97 10.80 -30.30
C ASN A 336 11.31 10.08 -30.54
N ARG A 337 12.40 10.65 -30.02
CA ARG A 337 13.74 10.05 -30.09
C ARG A 337 13.77 8.60 -29.62
N ALA A 338 13.12 8.24 -28.52
CA ALA A 338 13.13 6.87 -28.01
C ALA A 338 12.44 5.88 -28.97
N ALA A 339 11.29 6.27 -29.53
CA ALA A 339 10.57 5.45 -30.50
C ALA A 339 11.36 5.27 -31.81
N PHE A 340 12.03 6.33 -32.29
CA PHE A 340 12.87 6.24 -33.49
C PHE A 340 14.03 5.25 -33.33
N TYR A 341 14.73 5.28 -32.19
CA TYR A 341 15.83 4.36 -31.91
C TYR A 341 15.34 2.91 -31.81
N ALA A 342 14.18 2.68 -31.19
CA ALA A 342 13.58 1.34 -31.09
C ALA A 342 13.17 0.79 -32.47
N ALA A 343 12.57 1.63 -33.33
CA ALA A 343 12.22 1.26 -34.70
C ALA A 343 13.47 0.93 -35.54
N GLY A 344 14.52 1.75 -35.43
CA GLY A 344 15.78 1.51 -36.12
C GLY A 344 16.49 0.23 -35.67
N ALA A 345 16.55 -0.05 -34.37
CA ALA A 345 17.10 -1.29 -33.84
C ALA A 345 16.31 -2.52 -34.32
N THR A 346 14.99 -2.41 -34.37
CA THR A 346 14.12 -3.47 -34.91
C THR A 346 14.40 -3.71 -36.40
N ALA A 347 14.52 -2.64 -37.20
CA ALA A 347 14.83 -2.75 -38.62
C ALA A 347 16.20 -3.39 -38.90
N LEU A 348 17.21 -3.12 -38.05
CA LEU A 348 18.55 -3.70 -38.14
C LEU A 348 18.59 -5.20 -37.79
N THR A 349 17.79 -5.63 -36.82
CA THR A 349 17.70 -7.06 -36.44
C THR A 349 16.99 -7.93 -37.48
N GLY A 350 16.22 -7.33 -38.40
CA GLY A 350 15.54 -8.00 -39.52
C GLY A 350 16.46 -8.53 -40.63
N GLY A 351 17.78 -8.25 -40.56
CA GLY A 351 18.84 -9.07 -41.15
C GLY A 351 19.15 -8.96 -42.65
N GLU A 352 18.25 -8.51 -43.53
CA GLU A 352 18.52 -8.54 -44.99
C GLU A 352 18.01 -7.33 -45.79
N ARG A 353 17.28 -6.40 -45.16
CA ARG A 353 16.70 -5.24 -45.86
C ARG A 353 17.55 -3.99 -45.66
N PRO A 354 17.94 -3.29 -46.74
CA PRO A 354 18.67 -2.04 -46.60
C PRO A 354 17.80 -1.00 -45.89
N ILE A 355 18.41 -0.27 -44.97
CA ILE A 355 17.77 0.86 -44.29
C ILE A 355 18.49 2.16 -44.65
N MET A 356 17.73 3.25 -44.65
CA MET A 356 18.25 4.60 -44.82
C MET A 356 17.72 5.48 -43.70
N ILE A 357 18.64 6.23 -43.07
CA ILE A 357 18.30 7.23 -42.06
C ILE A 357 18.55 8.60 -42.64
N MET A 358 17.54 9.47 -42.52
CA MET A 358 17.65 10.88 -42.83
C MET A 358 17.55 11.66 -41.52
N LEU A 359 18.53 12.49 -41.23
CA LEU A 359 18.45 13.49 -40.18
C LEU A 359 18.18 14.85 -40.84
N ILE A 360 17.14 15.53 -40.37
CA ILE A 360 16.59 16.73 -40.97
C ILE A 360 16.62 17.84 -39.92
N ASP A 361 17.15 18.99 -40.28
CA ASP A 361 17.11 20.19 -39.44
C ASP A 361 16.54 21.36 -40.23
N LEU A 362 15.65 22.14 -39.60
CA LEU A 362 14.96 23.24 -40.24
C LEU A 362 15.84 24.50 -40.31
N ASP A 363 16.21 24.87 -41.53
CA ASP A 363 16.99 26.07 -41.78
C ASP A 363 16.12 27.32 -41.57
N GLY A 364 16.57 28.19 -40.66
CA GLY A 364 15.91 29.47 -40.39
C GLY A 364 14.80 29.41 -39.34
N PHE A 365 14.55 28.24 -38.72
CA PHE A 365 13.52 28.09 -37.69
C PHE A 365 13.70 29.04 -36.50
N LYS A 366 14.94 29.25 -36.04
CA LYS A 366 15.24 30.22 -34.98
C LYS A 366 14.79 31.65 -35.33
N ALA A 367 14.95 32.08 -36.58
CA ALA A 367 14.52 33.41 -37.01
C ALA A 367 12.99 33.56 -36.98
N VAL A 368 12.24 32.48 -37.25
CA VAL A 368 10.78 32.44 -37.07
C VAL A 368 10.42 32.67 -35.61
N ASN A 369 11.04 31.93 -34.69
CA ASN A 369 10.83 32.09 -33.25
C ASN A 369 11.15 33.52 -32.78
N ASP A 370 12.28 34.06 -33.23
CA ASP A 370 12.75 35.38 -32.81
C ASP A 370 11.86 36.51 -33.37
N THR A 371 11.23 36.32 -34.53
CA THR A 371 10.43 37.36 -35.22
C THR A 371 8.93 37.26 -34.90
N LEU A 372 8.39 36.05 -34.81
CA LEU A 372 6.95 35.78 -34.70
C LEU A 372 6.55 35.14 -33.36
N GLY A 373 7.53 34.78 -32.52
CA GLY A 373 7.32 34.17 -31.22
C GLY A 373 7.24 32.64 -31.27
N HIS A 374 7.37 32.01 -30.09
CA HIS A 374 7.39 30.56 -29.96
C HIS A 374 6.10 29.86 -30.39
N ALA A 375 4.94 30.47 -30.20
CA ALA A 375 3.68 29.90 -30.66
C ALA A 375 3.63 29.72 -32.19
N ALA A 376 4.17 30.69 -32.95
CA ALA A 376 4.27 30.57 -34.40
C ALA A 376 5.30 29.50 -34.80
N GLY A 377 6.40 29.37 -34.04
CA GLY A 377 7.35 28.27 -34.21
C GLY A 377 6.72 26.90 -33.97
N ASP A 378 5.88 26.77 -32.96
CA ASP A 378 5.15 25.53 -32.67
C ASP A 378 4.21 25.15 -33.82
N GLU A 379 3.48 26.12 -34.39
CA GLU A 379 2.65 25.90 -35.59
C GLU A 379 3.47 25.48 -36.81
N VAL A 380 4.66 26.06 -37.00
CA VAL A 380 5.59 25.63 -38.06
C VAL A 380 6.00 24.18 -37.87
N LEU A 381 6.33 23.77 -36.64
CA LEU A 381 6.72 22.38 -36.35
C LEU A 381 5.58 21.38 -36.62
N VAL A 382 4.34 21.75 -36.29
CA VAL A 382 3.15 20.95 -36.63
C VAL A 382 2.95 20.86 -38.14
N ALA A 383 3.09 21.97 -38.87
CA ALA A 383 2.96 22.00 -40.33
C ALA A 383 4.05 21.17 -41.03
N VAL A 384 5.31 21.26 -40.55
CA VAL A 384 6.43 20.44 -41.03
C VAL A 384 6.14 18.96 -40.83
N SER A 385 5.62 18.58 -39.65
CA SER A 385 5.28 17.19 -39.34
C SER A 385 4.24 16.63 -40.30
N ALA A 386 3.19 17.41 -40.60
CA ALA A 386 2.17 17.03 -41.57
C ALA A 386 2.74 16.88 -42.99
N ARG A 387 3.64 17.78 -43.42
CA ARG A 387 4.30 17.70 -44.73
C ARG A 387 5.24 16.50 -44.84
N LEU A 388 5.98 16.19 -43.78
CA LEU A 388 6.83 14.99 -43.73
C LEU A 388 6.00 13.72 -43.90
N LEU A 389 4.90 13.59 -43.14
CA LEU A 389 4.00 12.44 -43.26
C LEU A 389 3.37 12.32 -44.66
N ALA A 390 2.95 13.44 -45.26
CA ALA A 390 2.38 13.45 -46.62
C ALA A 390 3.41 13.14 -47.71
N ALA A 391 4.68 13.49 -47.47
CA ALA A 391 5.77 13.21 -48.40
C ALA A 391 6.23 11.76 -48.35
N LEU A 392 5.87 10.97 -47.34
CA LEU A 392 6.44 9.64 -47.08
C LEU A 392 5.39 8.53 -47.20
N ARG A 393 5.85 7.27 -47.24
CA ARG A 393 4.95 6.11 -47.28
C ARG A 393 4.45 5.77 -45.87
N PRO A 394 3.31 5.08 -45.74
CA PRO A 394 2.80 4.65 -44.44
C PRO A 394 3.78 3.77 -43.63
N ASP A 395 4.65 3.02 -44.30
CA ASP A 395 5.62 2.12 -43.67
C ASP A 395 6.93 2.84 -43.25
N ASP A 396 7.12 4.10 -43.63
CA ASP A 396 8.27 4.90 -43.24
C ASP A 396 8.06 5.49 -41.84
N VAL A 397 9.11 5.50 -41.01
CA VAL A 397 9.01 6.07 -39.65
C VAL A 397 9.52 7.51 -39.66
N VAL A 398 8.66 8.45 -39.26
CA VAL A 398 9.02 9.86 -39.05
C VAL A 398 9.06 10.13 -37.56
N ALA A 399 10.08 10.82 -37.08
CA ALA A 399 10.22 11.19 -35.68
C ALA A 399 10.67 12.63 -35.52
N ARG A 400 10.30 13.25 -34.39
CA ARG A 400 10.92 14.50 -33.93
C ARG A 400 11.92 14.17 -32.82
N LEU A 401 13.18 14.54 -33.03
CA LEU A 401 14.25 14.21 -32.08
C LEU A 401 14.44 15.27 -30.99
N GLY A 402 13.91 16.47 -31.21
CA GLY A 402 13.91 17.62 -30.30
C GLY A 402 14.13 18.94 -31.06
N GLY A 403 13.61 20.06 -30.53
CA GLY A 403 13.78 21.37 -31.17
C GLY A 403 13.21 21.39 -32.59
N ASP A 404 14.06 21.70 -33.57
CA ASP A 404 13.84 21.72 -35.02
C ASP A 404 14.39 20.48 -35.76
N GLU A 405 14.82 19.45 -35.03
CA GLU A 405 15.36 18.22 -35.60
C GLU A 405 14.29 17.14 -35.79
N PHE A 406 14.22 16.62 -37.02
CA PHE A 406 13.40 15.49 -37.42
C PHE A 406 14.27 14.36 -37.95
N ALA A 407 13.76 13.14 -37.87
CA ALA A 407 14.42 11.97 -38.44
C ALA A 407 13.42 11.13 -39.23
N VAL A 408 13.91 10.52 -40.30
CA VAL A 408 13.15 9.59 -41.13
C VAL A 408 13.94 8.30 -41.27
N LEU A 409 13.27 7.17 -41.05
CA LEU A 409 13.80 5.83 -41.28
C LEU A 409 13.02 5.23 -42.45
N LEU A 410 13.71 4.99 -43.56
CA LEU A 410 13.20 4.24 -44.69
C LEU A 410 13.69 2.79 -44.60
N THR A 411 12.80 1.84 -44.83
CA THR A 411 13.14 0.41 -44.87
C THR A 411 12.88 -0.15 -46.25
N ASP A 412 13.76 -1.03 -46.73
CA ASP A 412 13.60 -1.74 -48.01
C ASP A 412 13.57 -0.79 -49.23
N VAL A 413 14.42 0.24 -49.21
CA VAL A 413 14.51 1.24 -50.29
C VAL A 413 15.91 1.28 -50.89
N PRO A 414 16.06 1.15 -52.23
CA PRO A 414 17.34 1.38 -52.89
C PRO A 414 17.85 2.81 -52.67
N VAL A 415 19.16 2.98 -52.49
CA VAL A 415 19.79 4.28 -52.17
C VAL A 415 19.31 5.42 -53.09
N GLN A 416 19.23 5.18 -54.40
CA GLN A 416 18.76 6.20 -55.36
C GLN A 416 17.30 6.64 -55.12
N THR A 417 16.44 5.69 -54.75
CA THR A 417 15.03 5.99 -54.43
C THR A 417 14.93 6.76 -53.12
N GLY A 418 15.74 6.39 -52.11
CA GLY A 418 15.82 7.11 -50.84
C GLY A 418 16.32 8.56 -51.01
N ILE A 419 17.34 8.79 -51.84
CA ILE A 419 17.80 10.14 -52.20
C ILE A 419 16.68 10.92 -52.93
N GLY A 420 15.92 10.27 -53.81
CA GLY A 420 14.74 10.86 -54.44
C GLY A 420 13.70 11.32 -53.42
N THR A 421 13.47 10.52 -52.37
CA THR A 421 12.62 10.89 -51.24
C THR A 421 13.17 12.07 -50.45
N ALA A 422 14.46 12.11 -50.14
CA ALA A 422 15.07 13.25 -49.47
C ALA A 422 14.90 14.55 -50.28
N LYS A 423 15.05 14.51 -51.61
CA LYS A 423 14.80 15.67 -52.50
C LYS A 423 13.35 16.14 -52.45
N ARG A 424 12.41 15.20 -52.43
CA ARG A 424 10.98 15.48 -52.34
C ARG A 424 10.63 16.13 -51.00
N VAL A 425 11.27 15.69 -49.91
CA VAL A 425 11.14 16.31 -48.58
C VAL A 425 11.68 17.74 -48.58
N VAL A 426 12.90 17.99 -49.09
CA VAL A 426 13.45 19.35 -49.17
C VAL A 426 12.53 20.28 -49.95
N HIS A 427 12.02 19.83 -51.10
CA HIS A 427 11.10 20.61 -51.91
C HIS A 427 9.81 20.93 -51.16
N SER A 428 9.16 19.92 -50.56
CA SER A 428 7.92 20.09 -49.82
C SER A 428 8.07 21.02 -48.61
N LEU A 429 9.18 20.92 -47.87
CA LEU A 429 9.41 21.79 -46.71
C LEU A 429 9.74 23.23 -47.11
N SER A 430 10.35 23.45 -48.28
CA SER A 430 10.69 24.78 -48.79
C SER A 430 9.49 25.62 -49.27
N GLU A 431 8.34 25.00 -49.51
CA GLU A 431 7.13 25.73 -49.90
C GLU A 431 6.65 26.64 -48.76
N PRO A 432 6.15 27.87 -49.03
CA PRO A 432 5.59 28.71 -47.98
C PRO A 432 4.45 28.00 -47.23
N MET A 433 4.44 28.11 -45.90
CA MET A 433 3.36 27.63 -45.03
C MET A 433 2.62 28.83 -44.45
N ARG A 434 1.29 28.78 -44.51
CA ARG A 434 0.44 29.83 -43.94
C ARG A 434 0.32 29.61 -42.43
N ILE A 435 0.95 30.48 -41.66
CA ILE A 435 0.90 30.51 -40.20
C ILE A 435 0.13 31.77 -39.80
N HIS A 436 -1.06 31.59 -39.22
CA HIS A 436 -2.06 32.66 -39.08
C HIS A 436 -2.34 33.40 -40.42
N SER A 437 -1.97 34.69 -40.50
CA SER A 437 -2.13 35.54 -41.69
C SER A 437 -0.84 35.76 -42.48
N THR A 438 0.26 35.10 -42.10
CA THR A 438 1.60 35.33 -42.66
C THR A 438 2.10 34.08 -43.38
N ASP A 439 2.68 34.25 -44.56
CA ASP A 439 3.36 33.16 -45.26
C ASP A 439 4.80 33.07 -44.73
N VAL A 440 5.12 31.93 -44.11
CA VAL A 440 6.43 31.63 -43.53
C VAL A 440 7.11 30.59 -44.42
N ALA A 441 8.38 30.81 -44.78
CA ALA A 441 9.17 29.84 -45.51
C ALA A 441 10.35 29.40 -44.63
N VAL A 442 10.50 28.09 -44.46
CA VAL A 442 11.66 27.46 -43.81
C VAL A 442 12.34 26.53 -44.81
N GLY A 443 13.66 26.48 -44.75
CA GLY A 443 14.41 25.46 -45.49
C GLY A 443 14.61 24.21 -44.64
N CYS A 444 15.28 23.21 -45.19
CA CYS A 444 15.84 22.14 -44.36
C CYS A 444 17.14 21.62 -44.95
N SER A 445 18.06 21.25 -44.06
CA SER A 445 19.29 20.55 -44.41
C SER A 445 19.16 19.09 -44.00
N ILE A 446 19.52 18.17 -44.89
CA ILE A 446 19.33 16.73 -44.67
C ILE A 446 20.67 15.99 -44.75
N GLY A 447 21.01 15.27 -43.70
CA GLY A 447 22.08 14.28 -43.68
C GLY A 447 21.53 12.86 -43.84
N VAL A 448 22.16 12.06 -44.69
CA VAL A 448 21.69 10.70 -45.02
C VAL A 448 22.78 9.68 -44.71
N THR A 449 22.44 8.61 -44.00
CA THR A 449 23.27 7.39 -43.95
C THR A 449 22.47 6.19 -44.43
N THR A 450 23.17 5.14 -44.86
CA THR A 450 22.58 3.89 -45.36
C THR A 450 23.29 2.71 -44.75
N ALA A 451 22.53 1.70 -44.32
CA ALA A 451 23.05 0.44 -43.82
C ALA A 451 22.44 -0.72 -44.62
N ALA A 452 23.23 -1.76 -44.88
CA ALA A 452 22.81 -2.93 -45.67
C ALA A 452 22.31 -4.10 -44.80
N GLY A 453 22.09 -3.88 -43.50
CA GLY A 453 21.83 -4.93 -42.50
C GLY A 453 23.12 -5.56 -41.97
N GLY A 454 23.11 -6.03 -40.71
CA GLY A 454 24.29 -6.60 -40.04
C GLY A 454 24.57 -6.01 -38.65
N ALA A 455 25.84 -6.01 -38.21
CA ALA A 455 26.30 -5.55 -36.88
C ALA A 455 26.31 -4.02 -36.71
N ASP A 456 25.50 -3.30 -37.48
CA ASP A 456 25.40 -1.84 -37.39
C ASP A 456 24.59 -1.45 -36.15
N ASP A 457 25.04 -0.41 -35.45
CA ASP A 457 24.34 0.19 -34.31
C ASP A 457 23.57 1.42 -34.79
N ILE A 458 22.28 1.48 -34.48
CA ILE A 458 21.41 2.63 -34.79
C ILE A 458 22.03 3.96 -34.31
N SER A 459 22.72 3.95 -33.17
CA SER A 459 23.37 5.13 -32.62
C SER A 459 24.55 5.58 -33.48
N ALA A 460 25.29 4.64 -34.08
CA ALA A 460 26.38 4.95 -34.99
C ALA A 460 25.85 5.53 -36.31
N LEU A 461 24.78 4.96 -36.86
CA LEU A 461 24.15 5.44 -38.09
C LEU A 461 23.57 6.86 -37.93
N ILE A 462 22.88 7.14 -36.82
CA ILE A 462 22.39 8.50 -36.54
C ILE A 462 23.54 9.50 -36.45
N ARG A 463 24.67 9.12 -35.83
CA ARG A 463 25.87 9.97 -35.76
C ARG A 463 26.48 10.23 -37.13
N GLU A 464 26.48 9.25 -38.03
CA GLU A 464 26.93 9.44 -39.41
C GLU A 464 26.02 10.38 -40.20
N ALA A 465 24.70 10.23 -40.05
CA ALA A 465 23.73 11.15 -40.64
C ALA A 465 23.89 12.58 -40.10
N ASP A 466 24.17 12.73 -38.80
CA ASP A 466 24.45 14.04 -38.18
C ASP A 466 25.70 14.72 -38.76
N LEU A 467 26.79 13.97 -38.92
CA LEU A 467 28.00 14.47 -39.57
C LEU A 467 27.71 14.93 -41.01
N ALA A 468 26.92 14.17 -41.76
CA ALA A 468 26.50 14.55 -43.11
C ALA A 468 25.60 15.79 -43.13
N MET A 469 24.67 15.90 -42.17
CA MET A 469 23.78 17.05 -42.02
C MET A 469 24.57 18.32 -41.67
N TYR A 470 25.55 18.23 -40.77
CA TYR A 470 26.43 19.34 -40.43
C TYR A 470 27.25 19.80 -41.65
N ALA A 471 27.74 18.85 -42.47
CA ALA A 471 28.38 19.16 -43.74
C ALA A 471 27.43 19.84 -44.74
N ALA A 472 26.13 19.49 -44.75
CA ALA A 472 25.11 20.16 -45.55
C ALA A 472 24.92 21.63 -45.13
N LYS A 473 24.79 21.89 -43.81
CA LYS A 473 24.61 23.25 -43.28
C LYS A 473 25.80 24.17 -43.57
N SER A 474 27.02 23.64 -43.50
CA SER A 474 28.25 24.41 -43.78
C SER A 474 28.46 24.75 -45.26
N HIS A 475 27.78 24.05 -46.18
CA HIS A 475 27.95 24.20 -47.63
C HIS A 475 26.79 24.94 -48.33
N GLY A 476 26.02 25.74 -47.59
CA GLY A 476 25.02 26.65 -48.18
C GLY A 476 23.57 26.44 -47.73
N LYS A 477 23.29 25.44 -46.87
CA LYS A 477 21.94 25.09 -46.36
C LYS A 477 20.96 24.67 -47.48
N GLY A 478 19.83 24.07 -47.13
CA GLY A 478 18.85 23.62 -48.13
C GLY A 478 19.33 22.48 -49.04
N VAL A 479 20.37 21.73 -48.64
CA VAL A 479 20.99 20.66 -49.44
C VAL A 479 20.96 19.33 -48.72
N ILE A 480 21.09 18.26 -49.51
CA ILE A 480 21.16 16.87 -49.03
C ILE A 480 22.62 16.42 -49.12
N ARG A 481 23.13 15.80 -48.06
CA ARG A 481 24.44 15.16 -48.06
C ARG A 481 24.33 13.72 -47.60
N VAL A 482 24.94 12.82 -48.37
CA VAL A 482 25.10 11.42 -47.98
C VAL A 482 26.42 11.29 -47.24
N TYR A 483 26.43 10.56 -46.13
CA TYR A 483 27.65 10.26 -45.39
C TYR A 483 28.60 9.44 -46.28
N GLU A 484 29.81 9.94 -46.45
CA GLU A 484 30.90 9.23 -47.11
C GLU A 484 31.91 8.84 -46.02
N PRO A 485 32.14 7.54 -45.75
CA PRO A 485 33.12 7.14 -44.76
C PRO A 485 34.52 7.62 -45.18
N PRO A 486 35.37 8.05 -44.22
CA PRO A 486 36.71 8.51 -44.53
C PRO A 486 37.46 7.40 -45.27
N ARG A 487 37.99 7.72 -46.47
CA ARG A 487 38.78 6.78 -47.27
C ARG A 487 39.89 6.21 -46.39
N ARG A 488 39.91 4.88 -46.21
CA ARG A 488 41.07 4.18 -45.65
C ARG A 488 42.27 4.46 -46.54
N VAL A 489 43.20 5.27 -46.07
CA VAL A 489 44.53 5.37 -46.68
C VAL A 489 45.23 4.05 -46.38
N VAL A 490 45.29 3.16 -47.36
CA VAL A 490 46.14 1.97 -47.30
C VAL A 490 47.59 2.46 -47.44
N PRO A 491 48.45 2.32 -46.42
CA PRO A 491 49.85 2.71 -46.56
C PRO A 491 50.51 1.85 -47.65
N PRO A 492 51.41 2.40 -48.48
CA PRO A 492 52.08 1.64 -49.54
C PRO A 492 52.87 0.47 -48.93
N PRO A 493 52.99 -0.67 -49.65
CA PRO A 493 53.74 -1.81 -49.16
C PRO A 493 55.18 -1.43 -48.91
N VAL A 494 55.66 -1.70 -47.69
CA VAL A 494 57.06 -1.54 -47.30
C VAL A 494 57.89 -2.52 -48.14
N ALA A 495 58.76 -2.00 -48.99
CA ALA A 495 59.74 -2.80 -49.70
C ALA A 495 60.72 -3.41 -48.69
N VAL A 496 60.71 -4.74 -48.57
CA VAL A 496 61.68 -5.48 -47.75
C VAL A 496 63.03 -5.43 -48.48
N ALA A 497 63.96 -4.63 -47.96
CA ALA A 497 65.35 -4.65 -48.40
C ALA A 497 65.98 -6.01 -48.05
N GLY A 498 66.60 -6.62 -49.05
CA GLY A 498 67.21 -7.94 -48.96
C GLY A 498 68.26 -8.03 -47.85
N THR A 499 68.13 -9.05 -47.01
CA THR A 499 69.19 -9.51 -46.12
C THR A 499 69.89 -10.70 -46.78
N SER A 500 71.13 -10.43 -47.16
CA SER A 500 72.16 -11.38 -47.56
C SER A 500 72.27 -12.53 -46.55
N VAL A 501 72.02 -13.75 -47.00
CA VAL A 501 72.36 -14.98 -46.27
C VAL A 501 73.83 -15.28 -46.53
N ALA A 502 74.67 -15.04 -45.53
CA ALA A 502 76.04 -15.55 -45.46
C ALA A 502 76.13 -16.61 -44.35
N GLY A 503 76.83 -17.70 -44.69
CA GLY A 503 76.91 -18.99 -44.01
C GLY A 503 77.22 -19.01 -42.52
N GLY A 504 76.88 -20.14 -41.90
CA GLY A 504 77.27 -20.48 -40.54
C GLY A 504 76.88 -21.91 -40.20
N SER A 505 77.79 -22.83 -40.49
CA SER A 505 77.75 -24.28 -40.31
C SER A 505 77.81 -24.76 -38.86
N ILE A 506 77.10 -25.86 -38.59
CA ILE A 506 77.47 -27.02 -37.74
C ILE A 506 77.68 -26.75 -36.24
N SER A 507 76.82 -27.35 -35.40
CA SER A 507 77.13 -28.49 -34.50
C SER A 507 75.89 -28.88 -33.70
#